data_AF-D2Z4W6-F1
#
_entry.id   AF-D2Z4W6-F1
#
_cell.length_a   1.000
_cell.length_b   1.000
_cell.length_c   1.000
_cell.angle_alpha   90.00
_cell.angle_beta   90.00
_cell.angle_gamma   90.00
#
_symmetry.space_group_name_H-M   'P 1'
#
loop_
_entity.id
_entity.type
_entity.pdbx_description
1 polymer ?
#
loop_
_entity_poly.entity_id
_entity_poly.type
_entity_poly.pdbx_seq_one_letter_code
_entity_poly.pdbx_strand_id
1 'polypeptide(L)'
;MQDKSFEGVLYVFVFVLSFLMYLLLVWSGEGIPPVEIGIGLVLAAVVAVSVRSRSNARHFGLAGLNPVRWAGFLYFLFGPFLWALIKANIDVAIRIVTGKINPGIVEVDTGLHGEMAKTLLANAITLTPGTLTVDVEDDSGVFYVHWINVTDPHPSGEAVYGSFGEWARKVAQ
;
A
#
# COMPACT_ATOMS: atom_id res chain seq x y z
N MET A 1 -22.78 -0.90 23.75
CA MET A 1 -23.61 0.08 23.01
C MET A 1 -22.82 0.94 22.01
N GLN A 2 -21.50 1.05 22.11
CA GLN A 2 -20.66 1.88 21.22
C GLN A 2 -20.39 1.26 19.82
N ASP A 3 -20.63 -0.04 19.67
CA ASP A 3 -20.28 -0.86 18.49
C ASP A 3 -21.22 -0.62 17.28
N LYS A 4 -22.54 -0.54 17.50
CA LYS A 4 -23.53 -0.37 16.42
C LYS A 4 -23.47 0.99 15.71
N SER A 5 -23.03 2.03 16.43
CA SER A 5 -22.84 3.38 15.85
C SER A 5 -21.64 3.37 14.89
N PHE A 6 -20.58 2.65 15.25
CA PHE A 6 -19.36 2.55 14.47
C PHE A 6 -19.59 1.81 13.13
N GLU A 7 -20.29 0.68 13.19
CA GLU A 7 -20.67 -0.06 11.99
C GLU A 7 -21.51 0.80 11.03
N GLY A 8 -22.49 1.55 11.55
CA GLY A 8 -23.30 2.48 10.77
C GLY A 8 -22.46 3.50 9.99
N VAL A 9 -21.45 4.09 10.64
CA VAL A 9 -20.55 5.06 9.99
C VAL A 9 -19.65 4.40 8.95
N LEU A 10 -19.16 3.18 9.21
CA LEU A 10 -18.37 2.43 8.24
C LEU A 10 -19.19 2.10 6.99
N TYR A 11 -20.45 1.70 7.12
CA TYR A 11 -21.32 1.43 5.97
C TYR A 11 -21.60 2.67 5.13
N VAL A 12 -21.90 3.80 5.80
CA VAL A 12 -22.09 5.07 5.11
C VAL A 12 -20.80 5.49 4.41
N PHE A 13 -19.64 5.32 5.04
CA PHE A 13 -18.35 5.61 4.44
C PHE A 13 -18.06 4.75 3.21
N VAL A 14 -18.25 3.42 3.31
CA VAL A 14 -18.06 2.50 2.19
C VAL A 14 -19.03 2.82 1.06
N PHE A 15 -20.31 3.07 1.37
CA PHE A 15 -21.31 3.46 0.39
C PHE A 15 -20.90 4.74 -0.35
N VAL A 16 -20.55 5.81 0.38
CA VAL A 16 -20.14 7.08 -0.21
C VAL A 16 -18.86 6.92 -1.02
N LEU A 17 -17.86 6.20 -0.51
CA LEU A 17 -16.59 5.99 -1.21
C LEU A 17 -16.80 5.18 -2.49
N SER A 18 -17.56 4.07 -2.44
CA SER A 18 -17.89 3.25 -3.61
C SER A 18 -18.70 4.04 -4.64
N PHE A 19 -19.64 4.86 -4.20
CA PHE A 19 -20.44 5.71 -5.08
C PHE A 19 -19.59 6.78 -5.79
N LEU A 20 -18.75 7.50 -5.02
CA LEU A 20 -17.83 8.50 -5.59
C LEU A 20 -16.83 7.85 -6.54
N MET A 21 -16.32 6.66 -6.20
CA MET A 21 -15.40 5.93 -7.07
C MET A 21 -16.08 5.47 -8.36
N TYR A 22 -17.33 5.01 -8.32
CA TYR A 22 -18.09 4.69 -9.52
C TYR A 22 -18.28 5.92 -10.42
N LEU A 23 -18.69 7.05 -9.84
CA LEU A 23 -18.86 8.29 -10.60
C LEU A 23 -17.55 8.78 -11.21
N LEU A 24 -16.44 8.65 -10.48
CA LEU A 24 -15.10 8.95 -11.00
C LEU A 24 -14.73 8.07 -12.20
N LEU A 25 -15.07 6.78 -12.16
CA LEU A 25 -14.77 5.82 -13.23
C LEU A 25 -15.58 6.08 -14.50
N VAL A 26 -16.86 6.44 -14.36
CA VAL A 26 -17.76 6.72 -15.49
C VAL A 26 -17.56 8.12 -16.05
N TRP A 27 -16.89 9.00 -15.32
CA TRP A 27 -16.64 10.35 -15.77
C TRP A 27 -15.70 10.37 -16.98
N SER A 28 -16.29 10.58 -18.16
CA SER A 28 -15.59 10.69 -19.45
C SER A 28 -15.09 12.11 -19.75
N GLY A 29 -15.21 13.05 -18.81
CA GLY A 29 -14.93 14.48 -19.01
C GLY A 29 -16.17 15.31 -19.39
N GLU A 30 -17.27 14.67 -19.79
CA GLU A 30 -18.58 15.31 -19.99
C GLU A 30 -19.49 15.15 -18.76
N GLY A 31 -20.72 15.68 -18.84
CA GLY A 31 -21.72 15.52 -17.79
C GLY A 31 -22.14 14.06 -17.62
N ILE A 32 -22.23 13.60 -16.37
CA ILE A 32 -22.62 12.22 -16.07
C ILE A 32 -24.12 12.04 -16.34
N PRO A 33 -24.53 11.08 -17.20
CA PRO A 33 -25.93 10.81 -17.47
C PRO A 33 -26.69 10.42 -16.17
N PRO A 34 -27.95 10.83 -15.98
CA PRO A 34 -28.72 10.49 -14.78
C PRO A 34 -28.88 8.98 -14.53
N VAL A 35 -28.85 8.16 -15.59
CA VAL A 35 -28.90 6.70 -15.48
C VAL A 35 -27.69 6.13 -14.75
N GLU A 36 -26.50 6.71 -14.97
CA GLU A 36 -25.25 6.28 -14.33
C GLU A 36 -25.27 6.56 -12.83
N ILE A 37 -25.89 7.68 -12.43
CA ILE A 37 -26.11 7.98 -11.01
C ILE A 37 -26.98 6.89 -10.36
N GLY A 38 -28.03 6.44 -11.05
CA GLY A 38 -28.89 5.35 -10.59
C GLY A 38 -28.14 4.03 -10.42
N ILE A 39 -27.34 3.65 -11.42
CA ILE A 39 -26.50 2.44 -11.38
C ILE A 39 -25.49 2.53 -10.23
N GLY A 40 -24.81 3.66 -10.09
CA GLY A 40 -23.85 3.90 -9.02
C GLY A 40 -24.46 3.74 -7.62
N LEU A 41 -25.67 4.27 -7.40
CA LEU A 41 -26.37 4.12 -6.12
C LEU A 41 -26.69 2.65 -5.79
N VAL A 42 -27.15 1.89 -6.79
CA VAL A 42 -27.45 0.45 -6.62
C VAL A 42 -26.18 -0.34 -6.33
N LEU A 43 -25.12 -0.13 -7.11
CA LEU A 43 -23.84 -0.81 -6.92
C LEU A 43 -23.21 -0.48 -5.57
N ALA A 44 -23.20 0.79 -5.18
CA ALA A 44 -22.69 1.22 -3.88
C ALA A 44 -23.48 0.58 -2.72
N ALA A 45 -24.80 0.47 -2.85
CA ALA A 45 -25.64 -0.22 -1.84
C ALA A 45 -25.31 -1.71 -1.76
N VAL A 46 -25.16 -2.39 -2.90
CA VAL A 46 -24.79 -3.82 -2.94
C VAL A 46 -23.42 -4.05 -2.30
N VAL A 47 -22.44 -3.19 -2.59
CA VAL A 47 -21.09 -3.28 -1.98
C VAL A 47 -21.16 -3.05 -0.47
N ALA A 48 -21.86 -2.00 -0.02
CA ALA A 48 -22.00 -1.70 1.40
C ALA A 48 -22.66 -2.85 2.19
N VAL A 49 -23.69 -3.49 1.61
CA VAL A 49 -24.36 -4.66 2.20
C VAL A 49 -23.48 -5.92 2.14
N SER A 50 -22.68 -6.09 1.10
CA SER A 50 -21.77 -7.24 0.98
C SER A 50 -20.67 -7.21 2.03
N VAL A 51 -20.15 -6.01 2.34
CA VAL A 51 -19.14 -5.81 3.39
C VAL A 51 -19.69 -6.16 4.77
N ARG A 52 -20.99 -5.92 5.03
CA ARG A 52 -21.67 -6.32 6.28
C ARG A 52 -21.55 -7.82 6.56
N SER A 53 -21.55 -8.66 5.53
CA SER A 53 -21.50 -10.11 5.71
C SER A 53 -20.08 -10.67 5.90
N ARG A 54 -19.03 -9.90 5.58
CA ARG A 54 -17.62 -10.34 5.63
C ARG A 54 -16.76 -9.59 6.61
N SER A 55 -17.26 -8.49 7.16
CA SER A 55 -16.54 -7.64 8.11
C SER A 55 -16.43 -8.31 9.49
N ASN A 56 -15.33 -9.04 9.72
CA ASN A 56 -14.72 -9.12 11.05
C ASN A 56 -13.75 -7.94 11.24
N ALA A 57 -14.16 -6.73 10.82
CA ALA A 57 -13.33 -5.54 10.79
C ALA A 57 -13.22 -4.92 12.19
N ARG A 58 -12.52 -5.61 13.09
CA ARG A 58 -12.03 -5.00 14.32
C ARG A 58 -10.89 -4.06 13.92
N HIS A 59 -11.04 -2.76 14.22
CA HIS A 59 -10.02 -1.69 14.25
C HIS A 59 -9.95 -0.64 13.13
N PHE A 60 -10.92 -0.50 12.22
CA PHE A 60 -11.08 0.85 11.64
C PHE A 60 -11.57 1.76 12.78
N GLY A 61 -10.99 2.94 12.93
CA GLY A 61 -11.40 3.94 13.92
C GLY A 61 -11.83 5.22 13.21
N LEU A 62 -12.81 5.95 13.77
CA LEU A 62 -13.30 7.23 13.22
C LEU A 62 -12.21 8.31 13.18
N ALA A 63 -11.06 8.05 13.79
CA ALA A 63 -9.86 8.86 13.73
C ALA A 63 -9.37 9.15 12.30
N GLY A 64 -9.74 8.31 11.33
CA GLY A 64 -9.42 8.45 9.92
C GLY A 64 -10.32 9.42 9.13
N LEU A 65 -11.38 10.00 9.70
CA LEU A 65 -12.31 10.90 8.96
C LEU A 65 -12.03 12.39 9.18
N ASN A 66 -10.96 12.75 9.92
CA ASN A 66 -10.69 14.15 10.22
C ASN A 66 -10.11 14.89 8.98
N PRO A 67 -10.80 15.90 8.43
CA PRO A 67 -10.38 16.59 7.21
C PRO A 67 -9.02 17.28 7.33
N VAL A 68 -8.63 17.73 8.52
CA VAL A 68 -7.31 18.34 8.76
C VAL A 68 -6.18 17.32 8.62
N ARG A 69 -6.42 16.07 9.05
CA ARG A 69 -5.44 14.97 8.86
C ARG A 69 -5.30 14.60 7.38
N TRP A 70 -6.41 14.59 6.64
CA TRP A 70 -6.38 14.38 5.19
C TRP A 70 -5.63 15.49 4.46
N ALA A 71 -5.87 16.77 4.82
CA ALA A 71 -5.13 17.89 4.23
C ALA A 71 -3.62 17.80 4.52
N GLY A 72 -3.23 17.45 5.75
CA GLY A 72 -1.83 17.22 6.12
C GLY A 72 -1.21 16.03 5.38
N PHE A 73 -1.95 14.92 5.25
CA PHE A 73 -1.53 13.76 4.47
C PHE A 73 -1.33 14.12 2.99
N LEU A 74 -2.27 14.84 2.37
CA LEU A 74 -2.16 15.29 0.98
C LEU A 74 -0.97 16.23 0.79
N TYR A 75 -0.74 17.18 1.69
CA TYR A 75 0.43 18.06 1.64
C TYR A 75 1.74 17.27 1.72
N PHE A 76 1.84 16.31 2.64
CA PHE A 76 3.00 15.44 2.75
C PHE A 76 3.20 14.58 1.49
N LEU A 77 2.12 14.00 0.98
CA LEU A 77 2.11 13.11 -0.18
C LEU A 77 2.57 13.85 -1.45
N PHE A 78 1.96 15.00 -1.76
CA PHE A 78 2.27 15.78 -2.95
C PHE A 78 3.49 16.70 -2.82
N GLY A 79 3.95 16.96 -1.60
CA GLY A 79 5.13 17.78 -1.33
C GLY A 79 6.41 16.93 -1.19
N PRO A 80 6.91 16.72 0.04
CA PRO A 80 8.21 16.09 0.27
C PRO A 80 8.28 14.64 -0.21
N PHE A 81 7.20 13.87 -0.08
CA PHE A 81 7.20 12.46 -0.44
C PHE A 81 7.35 12.27 -1.96
N LEU A 82 6.53 12.95 -2.77
CA LEU A 82 6.62 12.85 -4.23
C LEU A 82 7.99 13.30 -4.74
N TRP A 83 8.56 14.35 -4.17
CA TRP A 83 9.90 14.80 -4.52
C TRP A 83 11.00 13.79 -4.18
N ALA A 84 10.93 13.17 -3.00
CA ALA A 84 11.86 12.12 -2.60
C ALA A 84 11.73 10.88 -3.50
N LEU A 85 10.49 10.49 -3.84
CA LEU A 85 10.19 9.39 -4.76
C LEU A 85 10.77 9.63 -6.15
N ILE A 86 10.59 10.83 -6.71
CA ILE A 86 11.15 11.21 -8.01
C ILE A 86 12.69 11.14 -7.96
N LYS A 87 13.32 11.74 -6.93
CA LYS A 87 14.78 11.72 -6.78
C LYS A 87 15.34 10.30 -6.72
N ALA A 88 14.70 9.41 -5.97
CA ALA A 88 15.17 8.04 -5.84
C ALA A 88 15.06 7.25 -7.16
N ASN A 89 13.99 7.45 -7.94
CA ASN A 89 13.85 6.87 -9.27
C ASN A 89 14.88 7.43 -10.28
N ILE A 90 15.17 8.74 -10.22
CA ILE A 90 16.20 9.35 -11.06
C ILE A 90 17.59 8.80 -10.72
N ASP A 91 17.92 8.62 -9.43
CA ASP A 91 19.21 8.04 -9.03
C ASP A 91 19.41 6.64 -9.62
N VAL A 92 18.37 5.78 -9.55
CA VAL A 92 18.38 4.46 -10.18
C VAL A 92 18.58 4.57 -11.70
N ALA A 93 17.86 5.46 -12.38
CA ALA A 93 18.00 5.68 -13.82
C ALA A 93 19.41 6.13 -14.22
N ILE A 94 20.01 7.05 -13.46
CA ILE A 94 21.39 7.52 -13.70
C ILE A 94 22.38 6.37 -13.56
N ARG A 95 22.23 5.50 -12.56
CA ARG A 95 23.11 4.33 -12.38
C ARG A 95 23.04 3.37 -13.56
N ILE A 96 21.83 3.11 -14.06
CA ILE A 96 21.60 2.27 -15.24
C ILE A 96 22.30 2.87 -16.47
N VAL A 97 22.10 4.17 -16.74
CA VAL A 97 22.69 4.85 -17.90
C VAL A 97 24.22 4.93 -17.81
N THR A 98 24.76 5.17 -16.62
CA THR A 98 26.22 5.29 -16.40
C THR A 98 26.91 3.92 -16.39
N GLY A 99 26.16 2.81 -16.29
CA GLY A 99 26.70 1.46 -16.19
C GLY A 99 27.45 1.18 -14.88
N LYS A 100 27.37 2.08 -13.90
CA LYS A 100 27.98 1.92 -12.56
C LYS A 100 27.02 1.14 -11.65
N ILE A 101 26.85 -0.13 -11.99
CA ILE A 101 25.98 -1.06 -11.25
C ILE A 101 26.78 -2.29 -10.82
N ASN A 102 26.38 -2.87 -9.70
CA ASN A 102 26.87 -4.15 -9.21
C ASN A 102 25.66 -5.04 -8.86
N PRO A 103 24.94 -5.56 -9.86
CA PRO A 103 23.72 -6.30 -9.61
C PRO A 103 24.03 -7.66 -8.96
N GLY A 104 23.17 -8.08 -8.04
CA GLY A 104 23.32 -9.38 -7.38
C GLY A 104 22.08 -9.76 -6.59
N ILE A 105 21.97 -11.05 -6.28
CA ILE A 105 20.93 -11.58 -5.39
C ILE A 105 21.54 -11.71 -4.00
N VAL A 106 20.89 -11.11 -3.03
CA VAL A 106 21.27 -11.18 -1.61
C VAL A 106 20.19 -11.91 -0.82
N GLU A 107 20.62 -12.64 0.19
CA GLU A 107 19.76 -13.32 1.14
C GLU A 107 19.54 -12.41 2.36
N VAL A 108 18.29 -12.25 2.78
CA VAL A 108 17.93 -11.42 3.93
C VAL A 108 16.97 -12.17 4.84
N ASP A 109 17.44 -12.53 6.03
CA ASP A 109 16.59 -13.08 7.08
C ASP A 109 15.81 -11.95 7.79
N THR A 110 14.49 -12.06 7.78
CA THR A 110 13.58 -11.05 8.35
C THR A 110 12.88 -11.54 9.62
N GLY A 111 12.98 -12.83 9.95
CA GLY A 111 12.27 -13.47 11.06
C GLY A 111 10.74 -13.34 11.01
N LEU A 112 10.17 -13.13 9.81
CA LEU A 112 8.74 -12.98 9.60
C LEU A 112 8.09 -14.33 9.26
N HIS A 113 7.12 -14.76 10.07
CA HIS A 113 6.42 -16.03 9.86
C HIS A 113 5.04 -15.89 9.21
N GLY A 114 4.36 -14.74 9.34
CA GLY A 114 2.99 -14.57 8.83
C GLY A 114 2.94 -14.37 7.31
N GLU A 115 2.12 -15.13 6.58
CA GLU A 115 1.99 -15.03 5.12
C GLU A 115 1.65 -13.62 4.63
N MET A 116 0.70 -12.95 5.31
CA MET A 116 0.33 -11.57 4.97
C MET A 116 1.49 -10.59 5.19
N ALA A 117 2.25 -10.79 6.27
CA ALA A 117 3.41 -9.96 6.58
C ALA A 117 4.54 -10.16 5.57
N LYS A 118 4.80 -11.43 5.19
CA LYS A 118 5.75 -11.80 4.15
C LYS A 118 5.38 -11.14 2.81
N THR A 119 4.11 -11.24 2.43
CA THR A 119 3.58 -10.64 1.19
C THR A 119 3.68 -9.11 1.21
N LEU A 120 3.34 -8.46 2.32
CA LEU A 120 3.45 -7.01 2.45
C LEU A 120 4.91 -6.55 2.35
N LEU A 121 5.83 -7.25 3.01
CA LEU A 121 7.24 -6.92 2.96
C LEU A 121 7.82 -7.15 1.56
N ALA A 122 7.49 -8.26 0.89
CA ALA A 122 7.91 -8.53 -0.48
C ALA A 122 7.54 -7.39 -1.45
N ASN A 123 6.29 -6.92 -1.34
CA ASN A 123 5.83 -5.78 -2.14
C ASN A 123 6.55 -4.48 -1.77
N ALA A 124 6.81 -4.24 -0.49
CA ALA A 124 7.55 -3.06 -0.04
C ALA A 124 9.02 -3.06 -0.53
N ILE A 125 9.70 -4.21 -0.50
CA ILE A 125 11.04 -4.39 -1.07
C ILE A 125 11.01 -4.09 -2.56
N THR A 126 10.04 -4.62 -3.31
CA THR A 126 9.94 -4.41 -4.76
C THR A 126 9.62 -2.96 -5.13
N LEU A 127 8.89 -2.23 -4.28
CA LEU A 127 8.61 -0.81 -4.47
C LEU A 127 9.78 0.10 -4.05
N THR A 128 10.77 -0.44 -3.36
CA THR A 128 11.97 0.31 -2.98
C THR A 128 12.87 0.47 -4.22
N PRO A 129 13.33 1.69 -4.54
CA PRO A 129 14.08 1.93 -5.78
C PRO A 129 15.37 1.09 -5.86
N GLY A 130 15.44 0.24 -6.88
CA GLY A 130 16.61 -0.57 -7.18
C GLY A 130 16.61 -1.98 -6.55
N THR A 131 15.54 -2.39 -5.87
CA THR A 131 15.39 -3.73 -5.28
C THR A 131 14.18 -4.46 -5.86
N LEU A 132 14.23 -5.80 -5.87
CA LEU A 132 13.16 -6.67 -6.34
C LEU A 132 13.17 -7.96 -5.52
N THR A 133 12.03 -8.36 -4.97
CA THR A 133 11.91 -9.69 -4.35
C THR A 133 11.85 -10.77 -5.43
N VAL A 134 12.75 -11.75 -5.36
CA VAL A 134 12.82 -12.89 -6.27
C VAL A 134 12.05 -14.06 -5.71
N ASP A 135 12.29 -14.36 -4.42
CA ASP A 135 11.67 -15.49 -3.74
C ASP A 135 11.59 -15.24 -2.23
N VAL A 136 10.69 -15.96 -1.57
CA VAL A 136 10.50 -15.93 -0.11
C VAL A 136 10.36 -17.34 0.39
N GLU A 137 11.25 -17.76 1.28
CA GLU A 137 11.20 -19.10 1.86
C GLU A 137 10.04 -19.19 2.88
N ASP A 138 9.24 -20.25 2.75
CA ASP A 138 7.97 -20.35 3.46
C ASP A 138 8.13 -20.51 4.97
N ASP A 139 9.11 -21.32 5.41
CA ASP A 139 9.26 -21.72 6.81
C ASP A 139 10.20 -20.80 7.61
N SER A 140 11.21 -20.22 6.96
CA SER A 140 12.28 -19.46 7.60
C SER A 140 12.05 -17.95 7.62
N GLY A 141 11.22 -17.41 6.71
CA GLY A 141 11.06 -15.96 6.56
C GLY A 141 12.28 -15.29 5.91
N VAL A 142 13.09 -16.06 5.18
CA VAL A 142 14.23 -15.61 4.39
C VAL A 142 13.77 -15.09 3.03
N PHE A 143 14.29 -13.93 2.63
CA PHE A 143 13.97 -13.26 1.37
C PHE A 143 15.19 -13.29 0.46
N TYR A 144 14.98 -13.72 -0.79
CA TYR A 144 15.95 -13.55 -1.85
C TYR A 144 15.62 -12.28 -2.61
N VAL A 145 16.52 -11.29 -2.55
CA VAL A 145 16.30 -9.96 -3.11
C VAL A 145 17.33 -9.70 -4.19
N HIS A 146 16.89 -9.38 -5.40
CA HIS A 146 17.74 -8.83 -6.43
C HIS A 146 17.95 -7.34 -6.16
N TRP A 147 19.20 -6.92 -6.01
CA TRP A 147 19.57 -5.53 -5.79
C TRP A 147 20.42 -5.02 -6.95
N ILE A 148 20.07 -3.84 -7.47
CA ILE A 148 20.76 -3.23 -8.62
C ILE A 148 22.21 -2.87 -8.33
N ASN A 149 22.56 -2.63 -7.07
CA ASN A 149 23.91 -2.26 -6.68
C ASN A 149 24.22 -2.77 -5.27
N VAL A 150 24.65 -4.03 -5.21
CA VAL A 150 25.10 -4.71 -4.00
C VAL A 150 26.36 -4.04 -3.47
N THR A 151 26.28 -3.52 -2.25
CA THR A 151 27.43 -3.00 -1.50
C THR A 151 27.99 -4.01 -0.51
N ASP A 152 27.16 -4.94 -0.04
CA ASP A 152 27.48 -5.99 0.91
C ASP A 152 26.79 -7.29 0.48
N PRO A 153 27.50 -8.43 0.34
CA PRO A 153 26.89 -9.73 0.04
C PRO A 153 25.94 -10.26 1.12
N HIS A 154 26.08 -9.82 2.38
CA HIS A 154 25.21 -10.21 3.50
C HIS A 154 24.59 -8.97 4.15
N PRO A 155 23.77 -8.21 3.41
CA PRO A 155 23.27 -6.93 3.89
C PRO A 155 22.28 -7.15 5.03
N SER A 156 22.25 -6.21 5.97
CA SER A 156 21.15 -6.15 6.93
C SER A 156 19.84 -5.82 6.22
N GLY A 157 18.71 -6.29 6.74
CA GLY A 157 17.40 -5.95 6.17
C GLY A 157 17.13 -4.44 6.11
N GLU A 158 17.67 -3.67 7.06
CA GLU A 158 17.56 -2.21 7.04
C GLU A 158 18.32 -1.57 5.86
N ALA A 159 19.42 -2.17 5.40
CA ALA A 159 20.13 -1.69 4.21
C ALA A 159 19.34 -1.93 2.92
N VAL A 160 18.50 -2.97 2.87
CA VAL A 160 17.73 -3.36 1.68
C VAL A 160 16.35 -2.68 1.65
N TYR A 161 15.64 -2.65 2.77
CA TYR A 161 14.25 -2.16 2.85
C TYR A 161 14.00 -1.14 3.97
N GLY A 162 15.04 -0.66 4.65
CA GLY A 162 14.90 0.35 5.70
C GLY A 162 13.96 -0.07 6.84
N SER A 163 13.13 0.85 7.29
CA SER A 163 12.18 0.64 8.40
C SER A 163 10.94 -0.18 8.03
N PHE A 164 10.76 -0.59 6.76
CA PHE A 164 9.58 -1.33 6.32
C PHE A 164 9.44 -2.71 7.00
N GLY A 165 10.54 -3.37 7.36
CA GLY A 165 10.49 -4.64 8.08
C GLY A 165 9.90 -4.53 9.49
N GLU A 166 10.05 -3.39 10.16
CA GLU A 166 9.39 -3.14 11.45
C GLU A 166 7.89 -2.90 11.27
N TRP A 167 7.50 -2.21 10.21
CA TRP A 167 6.09 -1.97 9.89
C TRP A 167 5.37 -3.26 9.53
N ALA A 168 5.98 -4.10 8.69
CA ALA A 168 5.42 -5.41 8.32
C ALA A 168 5.22 -6.31 9.54
N ARG A 169 6.17 -6.31 10.49
CA ARG A 169 6.03 -7.04 11.78
C ARG A 169 4.84 -6.56 12.61
N LYS A 170 4.55 -5.25 12.63
CA LYS A 170 3.41 -4.68 13.38
C LYS A 170 2.05 -5.03 12.78
N VAL A 171 1.96 -5.17 11.46
CA VAL A 171 0.72 -5.54 10.77
C VAL A 171 0.42 -7.04 10.89
N ALA A 172 1.44 -7.85 11.16
CA ALA A 172 1.33 -9.29 11.34
C ALA A 172 0.77 -9.73 12.71
N GLN A 173 0.85 -8.86 13.72
CA GLN A 173 0.40 -9.10 15.10
C GLN A 173 -1.06 -8.67 15.29
#